data_AF-A0A8A1M0Q4-F1
#
_entry.id   AF-A0A8A1M0Q4-F1
#
_cell.length_a   1.000
_cell.length_b   1.000
_cell.length_c   1.000
_cell.angle_alpha   90.00
_cell.angle_beta   90.00
_cell.angle_gamma   90.00
#
_symmetry.space_group_name_H-M   'P 1'
#
loop_
_entity.id
_entity.type
_entity.pdbx_description
1 polymer ?
#
loop_
_entity_poly.entity_id
_entity_poly.type
_entity_poly.pdbx_seq_one_letter_code
_entity_poly.pdbx_strand_id
1 'polypeptide(L)'
;MAAPICIRAATHRLLTTPVKELPSIATYVATAVADCGSILSVPQSQKKASRESDNALLVQKLKTRITNLLGDQSVEGRWTGVILVKAMIEAGQWEILRGCEAWVRGLLGILGRSDPLSTKKLSLITLTRIFRLTYPYQTLVREITTPSLPTFITSCLNLVSVKPIDGQARQLKRINPLLDTVLRVFLELLPHHPTIFRPFSSQIHGLILPLIAPFGVSGSLSRSGIRLAQRLFITLHQCAPKNTGGEEWLKACRSTISSVHQTSDHLFRGVVEQWESVDTTFRRPSRPKNYDHPVGDGHPDALGSPTWQGIYAGTEKLENLLKLLTEFVSMQTSSTVAIPLGSILDLSSRLVSVTSPSSEDASQCVTDLNPEVGREERESLWAELPRLHIAVLDLLRTIVERLGLGSISIAQSCLEQTLWIFEAEYSNIHIRIAVYKVLNTLLPIIGPSIIKPGVTPLASIVRSACQDLLPSSMSNAVDDNQHLNGKSAAKPNPTTSNVDSFLNINHKASIDAEHPLPGLKSAAADLLTSLLTFLPA
;
A
#
# COMPACT_ATOMS: atom_id res chain seq x y z
N MET A 1 -24.01 -37.70 -17.58
CA MET A 1 -23.91 -37.90 -19.05
C MET A 1 -23.56 -36.63 -19.84
N ALA A 2 -23.67 -35.41 -19.29
CA ALA A 2 -23.40 -34.17 -20.03
C ALA A 2 -21.90 -33.87 -20.27
N ALA A 3 -21.02 -34.12 -19.28
CA ALA A 3 -19.60 -33.76 -19.36
C ALA A 3 -18.83 -34.36 -20.58
N PRO A 4 -19.02 -35.65 -20.97
CA PRO A 4 -18.33 -36.20 -22.14
C PRO A 4 -18.76 -35.55 -23.47
N ILE A 5 -20.00 -35.08 -23.55
CA ILE A 5 -20.54 -34.40 -24.73
C ILE A 5 -19.95 -32.98 -24.81
N CYS A 6 -19.90 -32.28 -23.67
CA CYS A 6 -19.32 -30.95 -23.55
C CYS A 6 -17.83 -30.94 -23.93
N ILE A 7 -17.01 -31.86 -23.40
CA ILE A 7 -15.58 -31.91 -23.70
C ILE A 7 -15.31 -32.28 -25.17
N ARG A 8 -16.13 -33.14 -25.76
CA ARG A 8 -16.04 -33.51 -27.19
C ARG A 8 -16.40 -32.33 -28.08
N ALA A 9 -17.47 -31.61 -27.77
CA ALA A 9 -17.87 -30.40 -28.50
C ALA A 9 -16.82 -29.29 -28.38
N ALA A 10 -16.27 -29.08 -27.19
CA ALA A 10 -15.19 -28.12 -26.95
C ALA A 10 -13.92 -28.49 -27.73
N THR A 11 -13.53 -29.77 -27.71
CA THR A 11 -12.37 -30.28 -28.47
C THR A 11 -12.57 -30.14 -29.98
N HIS A 12 -13.76 -30.46 -30.48
CA HIS A 12 -14.10 -30.29 -31.89
C HIS A 12 -13.98 -28.83 -32.31
N ARG A 13 -14.62 -27.91 -31.59
CA ARG A 13 -14.55 -26.47 -31.87
C ARG A 13 -13.13 -25.93 -31.85
N LEU A 14 -12.30 -26.34 -30.89
CA LEU A 14 -10.89 -25.94 -30.80
C LEU A 14 -10.04 -26.42 -32.00
N LEU A 15 -10.42 -27.54 -32.62
CA LEU A 15 -9.73 -28.11 -33.78
C LEU A 15 -10.22 -27.52 -35.10
N THR A 16 -11.52 -27.22 -35.21
CA THR A 16 -12.13 -26.70 -36.45
C THR A 16 -11.98 -25.19 -36.61
N THR A 17 -11.94 -24.43 -35.52
CA THR A 17 -11.84 -22.97 -35.58
C THR A 17 -10.42 -22.53 -35.97
N PRO A 18 -10.27 -21.64 -36.97
CA PRO A 18 -8.97 -21.07 -37.35
C PRO A 18 -8.31 -20.34 -36.17
N VAL A 19 -6.97 -20.37 -36.12
CA VAL A 19 -6.20 -19.87 -34.97
C VAL A 19 -6.49 -18.39 -34.66
N LYS A 20 -6.74 -17.57 -35.68
CA LYS A 20 -7.06 -16.14 -35.53
C LYS A 20 -8.41 -15.89 -34.85
N GLU A 21 -9.35 -16.82 -34.96
CA GLU A 21 -10.69 -16.70 -34.39
C GLU A 21 -10.80 -17.34 -33.00
N LEU A 22 -9.80 -18.15 -32.59
CA LEU A 22 -9.77 -18.84 -31.31
C LEU A 22 -9.97 -17.93 -30.08
N PRO A 23 -9.44 -16.69 -30.03
CA PRO A 23 -9.66 -15.82 -28.88
C PRO A 23 -11.13 -15.56 -28.56
N SER A 24 -11.99 -15.49 -29.60
CA SER A 24 -13.43 -15.22 -29.44
C SER A 24 -14.17 -16.35 -28.73
N ILE A 25 -13.71 -17.59 -28.87
CA ILE A 25 -14.31 -18.79 -28.28
C ILE A 25 -13.54 -19.30 -27.07
N ALA A 26 -12.37 -18.74 -26.75
CA ALA A 26 -11.46 -19.26 -25.73
C ALA A 26 -12.12 -19.36 -24.35
N THR A 27 -12.85 -18.33 -23.93
CA THR A 27 -13.56 -18.32 -22.64
C THR A 27 -14.63 -19.40 -22.59
N TYR A 28 -15.39 -19.57 -23.67
CA TYR A 28 -16.42 -20.61 -23.76
C TYR A 28 -15.80 -22.01 -23.64
N VAL A 29 -14.72 -22.27 -24.39
CA VAL A 29 -14.01 -23.55 -24.34
C VAL A 29 -13.41 -23.79 -22.96
N ALA A 30 -12.85 -22.75 -22.33
CA ALA A 30 -12.31 -22.82 -20.97
C ALA A 30 -13.38 -23.17 -19.93
N THR A 31 -14.56 -22.55 -20.00
CA THR A 31 -15.68 -22.89 -19.12
C THR A 31 -16.15 -24.33 -19.33
N ALA A 32 -16.31 -24.76 -20.59
CA ALA A 32 -16.69 -26.13 -20.90
C ALA A 32 -15.66 -27.16 -20.38
N VAL A 33 -14.37 -26.82 -20.42
CA VAL A 33 -13.29 -27.64 -19.82
C VAL A 33 -13.40 -27.66 -18.30
N ALA A 34 -13.66 -26.52 -17.66
CA ALA A 34 -13.83 -26.41 -16.21
C ALA A 34 -15.00 -27.27 -15.70
N ASP A 35 -16.13 -27.24 -16.40
CA ASP A 35 -17.33 -28.03 -16.07
C ASP A 35 -17.11 -29.55 -16.24
N CYS A 36 -16.07 -29.95 -16.99
CA CYS A 36 -15.70 -31.34 -17.23
C CYS A 36 -14.65 -31.89 -16.24
N GLY A 37 -14.44 -31.22 -15.09
CA GLY A 37 -13.43 -31.61 -14.09
C GLY A 37 -13.46 -33.08 -13.68
N SER A 38 -14.66 -33.68 -13.56
CA SER A 38 -14.85 -35.10 -13.22
C SER A 38 -14.23 -36.09 -14.20
N ILE A 39 -14.03 -35.71 -15.47
CA ILE A 39 -13.35 -36.53 -16.48
C ILE A 39 -11.84 -36.28 -16.44
N LEU A 40 -11.44 -35.04 -16.15
CA LEU A 40 -10.05 -34.59 -16.15
C LEU A 40 -9.28 -35.06 -14.91
N SER A 41 -9.97 -35.33 -13.80
CA SER A 41 -9.41 -35.82 -12.55
C SER A 41 -9.23 -37.34 -12.47
N VAL A 42 -9.64 -38.10 -13.50
CA VAL A 42 -9.57 -39.57 -13.51
C VAL A 42 -8.20 -40.06 -14.00
N PRO A 43 -7.56 -41.02 -13.31
CA PRO A 43 -6.29 -41.59 -13.74
C PRO A 43 -6.36 -42.22 -15.13
N GLN A 44 -5.61 -41.67 -16.08
CA GLN A 44 -5.59 -42.14 -17.47
C GLN A 44 -4.91 -43.51 -17.66
N SER A 45 -4.33 -44.06 -16.60
CA SER A 45 -3.55 -45.31 -16.61
C SER A 45 -4.34 -46.56 -16.24
N GLN A 46 -5.63 -46.45 -15.84
CA GLN A 46 -6.46 -47.62 -15.57
C GLN A 46 -7.26 -48.01 -16.83
N LYS A 47 -6.78 -49.04 -17.54
CA LYS A 47 -7.53 -49.72 -18.60
C LYS A 47 -8.70 -50.49 -17.99
N LYS A 48 -9.85 -49.86 -17.74
CA LYS A 48 -11.14 -50.58 -17.59
C LYS A 48 -12.23 -49.83 -18.36
N ALA A 49 -13.12 -50.58 -18.99
CA ALA A 49 -14.26 -50.15 -19.82
C ALA A 49 -13.96 -49.30 -21.09
N SER A 50 -14.58 -49.65 -22.23
CA SER A 50 -14.33 -49.00 -23.53
C SER A 50 -14.74 -47.52 -23.60
N ARG A 51 -15.58 -47.03 -22.68
CA ARG A 51 -15.98 -45.61 -22.61
C ARG A 51 -14.95 -44.74 -21.88
N GLU A 52 -14.16 -45.31 -20.97
CA GLU A 52 -13.08 -44.58 -20.28
C GLU A 52 -11.87 -44.40 -21.21
N SER A 53 -11.62 -45.35 -22.11
CA SER A 53 -10.58 -45.20 -23.14
C SER A 53 -10.87 -44.07 -24.13
N ASP A 54 -12.13 -43.87 -24.53
CA ASP A 54 -12.52 -42.79 -25.45
C ASP A 54 -12.34 -41.41 -24.80
N ASN A 55 -12.68 -41.28 -23.52
CA ASN A 55 -12.49 -40.04 -22.77
C ASN A 55 -10.99 -39.74 -22.55
N ALA A 56 -10.17 -40.76 -22.27
CA ALA A 56 -8.72 -40.59 -22.14
C ALA A 56 -8.08 -40.10 -23.45
N LEU A 57 -8.52 -40.64 -24.59
CA LEU A 57 -8.08 -40.19 -25.92
C LEU A 57 -8.50 -38.74 -26.19
N LEU A 58 -9.72 -38.33 -25.83
CA LEU A 58 -10.18 -36.94 -25.97
C LEU A 58 -9.32 -35.98 -25.15
N VAL A 59 -8.99 -36.34 -23.90
CA VAL A 59 -8.14 -35.50 -23.05
C VAL A 59 -6.72 -35.42 -23.59
N GLN A 60 -6.15 -36.51 -24.10
CA GLN A 60 -4.83 -36.49 -24.75
C GLN A 60 -4.84 -35.61 -25.99
N LYS A 61 -5.87 -35.72 -26.85
CA LYS A 61 -6.02 -34.88 -28.04
C LYS A 61 -6.10 -33.39 -27.68
N LEU A 62 -6.83 -33.06 -26.61
CA LEU A 62 -6.91 -31.71 -26.06
C LEU A 62 -5.55 -31.24 -25.53
N LYS A 63 -4.84 -32.07 -24.75
CA LYS A 63 -3.49 -31.76 -24.25
C LYS A 63 -2.52 -31.44 -25.39
N THR A 64 -2.48 -32.28 -26.42
CA THR A 64 -1.62 -32.08 -27.60
C THR A 64 -1.96 -30.77 -28.32
N ARG A 65 -3.25 -30.48 -28.52
CA ARG A 65 -3.67 -29.23 -29.16
C ARG A 65 -3.25 -28.00 -28.35
N ILE A 66 -3.42 -28.03 -27.03
CA ILE A 66 -2.99 -26.93 -26.14
C ILE A 66 -1.48 -26.74 -26.21
N THR A 67 -0.69 -27.81 -26.17
CA THR A 67 0.77 -27.74 -26.31
C THR A 67 1.17 -27.09 -27.64
N ASN A 68 0.50 -27.45 -28.74
CA ASN A 68 0.76 -26.84 -30.05
C ASN A 68 0.39 -25.34 -30.07
N LEU A 69 -0.71 -24.96 -29.42
CA LEU A 69 -1.13 -23.55 -29.32
C LEU A 69 -0.12 -22.70 -28.53
N LEU A 70 0.49 -23.22 -27.46
CA LEU A 70 1.54 -22.51 -26.73
C LEU A 70 2.80 -22.25 -27.59
N GLY A 71 3.09 -23.16 -28.52
CA GLY A 71 4.22 -23.06 -29.45
C GLY A 71 3.92 -22.32 -30.75
N ASP A 72 2.66 -21.92 -30.97
CA ASP A 72 2.20 -21.35 -32.23
C ASP A 72 2.95 -20.06 -32.60
N GLN A 73 3.03 -19.75 -33.90
CA GLN A 73 3.66 -18.52 -34.39
C GLN A 73 2.77 -17.30 -34.18
N SER A 74 1.45 -17.48 -34.18
CA SER A 74 0.46 -16.43 -33.93
C SER A 74 0.33 -16.09 -32.44
N VAL A 75 -0.01 -14.84 -32.16
CA VAL A 75 -0.25 -14.36 -30.78
C VAL A 75 -1.59 -14.92 -30.26
N GLU A 76 -2.58 -15.01 -31.13
CA GLU A 76 -3.93 -15.49 -30.87
C GLU A 76 -3.93 -16.95 -30.41
N GLY A 77 -3.11 -17.78 -31.07
CA GLY A 77 -2.90 -19.17 -30.68
C GLY A 77 -2.28 -19.28 -29.30
N ARG A 78 -1.19 -18.53 -29.05
CA ARG A 78 -0.51 -18.53 -27.74
C ARG A 78 -1.42 -18.04 -26.63
N TRP A 79 -2.13 -16.93 -26.83
CA TRP A 79 -3.08 -16.38 -25.85
C TRP A 79 -4.18 -17.38 -25.49
N THR A 80 -4.79 -18.02 -26.49
CA THR A 80 -5.79 -19.08 -26.28
C THR A 80 -5.18 -20.25 -25.51
N GLY A 81 -3.97 -20.68 -25.89
CA GLY A 81 -3.22 -21.73 -25.21
C GLY A 81 -3.07 -21.45 -23.71
N VAL A 82 -2.67 -20.23 -23.33
CA VAL A 82 -2.50 -19.85 -21.90
C VAL A 82 -3.80 -19.97 -21.11
N ILE A 83 -4.92 -19.52 -21.66
CA ILE A 83 -6.24 -19.62 -21.00
C ILE A 83 -6.62 -21.09 -20.78
N LEU A 84 -6.47 -21.91 -21.82
CA LEU A 84 -6.84 -23.31 -21.77
C LEU A 84 -5.95 -24.11 -20.82
N VAL A 85 -4.65 -23.80 -20.75
CA VAL A 85 -3.77 -24.37 -19.71
C VAL A 85 -4.33 -24.06 -18.33
N LYS A 86 -4.65 -22.79 -18.04
CA LYS A 86 -5.19 -22.39 -16.72
C LYS A 86 -6.47 -23.15 -16.38
N ALA A 87 -7.41 -23.26 -17.32
CA ALA A 87 -8.65 -24.01 -17.11
C ALA A 87 -8.39 -25.50 -16.86
N MET A 88 -7.52 -26.11 -17.65
CA MET A 88 -7.19 -27.54 -17.55
C MET A 88 -6.53 -27.90 -16.22
N ILE A 89 -5.57 -27.10 -15.73
CA ILE A 89 -4.89 -27.38 -14.46
C ILE A 89 -5.82 -27.20 -13.25
N GLU A 90 -6.78 -26.28 -13.33
CA GLU A 90 -7.75 -26.04 -12.25
C GLU A 90 -8.82 -27.14 -12.21
N ALA A 91 -9.28 -27.60 -13.38
CA ALA A 91 -10.31 -28.61 -13.50
C ALA A 91 -9.80 -30.04 -13.25
N GLY A 92 -8.63 -30.38 -13.78
CA GLY A 92 -8.10 -31.75 -13.74
C GLY A 92 -7.19 -32.07 -12.57
N GLN A 93 -6.92 -31.09 -11.69
CA GLN A 93 -6.19 -31.29 -10.44
C GLN A 93 -4.89 -32.07 -10.64
N TRP A 94 -4.63 -33.06 -9.78
CA TRP A 94 -3.40 -33.87 -9.78
C TRP A 94 -3.06 -34.50 -11.14
N GLU A 95 -4.06 -35.05 -11.83
CA GLU A 95 -3.87 -35.82 -13.07
C GLU A 95 -3.37 -34.99 -14.25
N ILE A 96 -3.81 -33.74 -14.32
CA ILE A 96 -3.31 -32.80 -15.32
C ILE A 96 -2.00 -32.15 -14.84
N LEU A 97 -1.90 -31.84 -13.55
CA LEU A 97 -0.75 -31.17 -12.97
C LEU A 97 0.54 -31.99 -13.10
N ARG A 98 0.49 -33.31 -12.90
CA ARG A 98 1.67 -34.19 -13.03
C ARG A 98 2.30 -34.22 -14.42
N GLY A 99 1.56 -33.81 -15.45
CA GLY A 99 2.02 -33.80 -16.84
C GLY A 99 2.23 -32.40 -17.43
N CYS A 100 2.19 -31.33 -16.61
CA CYS A 100 2.18 -29.96 -17.12
C CYS A 100 3.57 -29.36 -17.40
N GLU A 101 4.66 -30.13 -17.26
CA GLU A 101 6.03 -29.62 -17.42
C GLU A 101 6.26 -28.97 -18.81
N ALA A 102 5.76 -29.61 -19.87
CA ALA A 102 5.82 -29.04 -21.22
C ALA A 102 5.06 -27.70 -21.35
N TRP A 103 3.95 -27.56 -20.61
CA TRP A 103 3.19 -26.31 -20.57
C TRP A 103 3.92 -25.22 -19.79
N VAL A 104 4.59 -25.57 -18.69
CA VAL A 104 5.45 -24.62 -17.94
C VAL A 104 6.56 -24.09 -18.83
N ARG A 105 7.26 -24.96 -19.58
CA ARG A 105 8.28 -24.55 -20.55
C ARG A 105 7.71 -23.66 -21.66
N GLY A 106 6.54 -24.00 -22.20
CA GLY A 106 5.85 -23.18 -23.20
C GLY A 106 5.48 -21.78 -22.68
N LEU A 107 4.91 -21.71 -21.48
CA LEU A 107 4.54 -20.46 -20.82
C LEU A 107 5.77 -19.58 -20.50
N LEU A 108 6.88 -20.18 -20.07
CA LEU A 108 8.14 -19.46 -19.88
C LEU A 108 8.67 -18.88 -21.20
N GLY A 109 8.54 -19.63 -22.30
CA GLY A 109 8.89 -19.17 -23.64
C GLY A 109 8.12 -17.92 -24.06
N ILE A 110 6.82 -17.83 -23.73
CA ILE A 110 5.98 -16.66 -24.02
C ILE A 110 6.48 -15.40 -23.31
N LEU A 111 6.98 -15.51 -22.07
CA LEU A 111 7.51 -14.35 -21.34
C LEU A 111 8.73 -13.74 -22.03
N GLY A 112 9.54 -14.55 -22.71
CA GLY A 112 10.73 -14.11 -23.45
C GLY A 112 10.44 -13.59 -24.86
N ARG A 113 9.24 -13.82 -25.41
CA ARG A 113 8.86 -13.40 -26.77
C ARG A 113 8.33 -11.97 -26.81
N SER A 114 8.22 -11.41 -28.01
CA SER A 114 7.56 -10.12 -28.29
C SER A 114 6.02 -10.24 -28.29
N ASP A 115 5.47 -10.92 -27.29
CA ASP A 115 4.03 -11.07 -27.09
C ASP A 115 3.41 -9.82 -26.44
N PRO A 116 2.09 -9.56 -26.67
CA PRO A 116 1.38 -8.49 -26.00
C PRO A 116 1.42 -8.60 -24.48
N LEU A 117 1.26 -7.46 -23.82
CA LEU A 117 1.27 -7.36 -22.36
C LEU A 117 0.17 -8.20 -21.71
N SER A 118 -0.99 -8.32 -22.34
CA SER A 118 -2.10 -9.17 -21.87
C SER A 118 -1.71 -10.65 -21.81
N THR A 119 -1.07 -11.18 -22.87
CA THR A 119 -0.59 -12.56 -22.93
C THR A 119 0.51 -12.82 -21.90
N LYS A 120 1.44 -11.88 -21.73
CA LYS A 120 2.50 -11.97 -20.70
C LYS A 120 1.91 -11.95 -19.28
N LYS A 121 0.98 -11.03 -19.00
CA LYS A 121 0.28 -10.95 -17.72
C LYS A 121 -0.45 -12.25 -17.40
N LEU A 122 -1.19 -12.79 -18.36
CA LEU A 122 -1.90 -14.05 -18.17
C LEU A 122 -0.93 -15.23 -17.97
N SER A 123 0.20 -15.25 -18.68
CA SER A 123 1.24 -16.27 -18.50
C SER A 123 1.85 -16.23 -17.09
N LEU A 124 2.11 -15.03 -16.56
CA LEU A 124 2.56 -14.84 -15.17
C LEU A 124 1.54 -15.41 -14.17
N ILE A 125 0.25 -15.09 -14.35
CA ILE A 125 -0.84 -15.58 -13.50
C ILE A 125 -0.94 -17.11 -13.57
N THR A 126 -0.91 -17.68 -14.77
CA THR A 126 -1.02 -19.14 -14.98
C THR A 126 0.17 -19.88 -14.40
N LEU A 127 1.41 -19.41 -14.61
CA LEU A 127 2.62 -20.01 -14.02
C LEU A 127 2.58 -19.97 -12.49
N THR A 128 2.17 -18.83 -11.91
CA THR A 128 1.99 -18.68 -10.47
C THR A 128 0.95 -19.65 -9.93
N ARG A 129 -0.16 -19.82 -10.66
CA ARG A 129 -1.21 -20.79 -10.31
C ARG A 129 -0.71 -22.22 -10.35
N ILE A 130 0.07 -22.61 -11.37
CA ILE A 130 0.70 -23.95 -11.44
C ILE A 130 1.57 -24.17 -10.21
N PHE A 131 2.48 -23.25 -9.89
CA PHE A 131 3.36 -23.40 -8.73
C PHE A 131 2.60 -23.45 -7.41
N ARG A 132 1.48 -22.74 -7.26
CA ARG A 132 0.62 -22.90 -6.06
C ARG A 132 -0.06 -24.25 -5.97
N LEU A 133 -0.53 -24.77 -7.09
CA LEU A 133 -1.22 -26.07 -7.11
C LEU A 133 -0.26 -27.23 -6.84
N THR A 134 1.06 -27.06 -7.04
CA THR A 134 2.05 -28.09 -6.69
C THR A 134 2.37 -28.13 -5.19
N TYR A 135 2.04 -27.10 -4.40
CA TYR A 135 2.41 -27.03 -2.96
C TYR A 135 2.04 -28.27 -2.12
N PRO A 136 0.83 -28.86 -2.27
CA PRO A 136 0.47 -30.04 -1.48
C PRO A 136 1.28 -31.29 -1.87
N TYR A 137 2.02 -31.26 -2.97
CA TYR A 137 2.61 -32.43 -3.60
C TYR A 137 4.12 -32.27 -3.81
N GLN A 138 4.89 -32.76 -2.83
CA GLN A 138 6.35 -32.58 -2.80
C GLN A 138 7.08 -33.18 -4.02
N THR A 139 6.54 -34.24 -4.62
CA THR A 139 7.08 -34.80 -5.88
C THR A 139 6.99 -33.80 -7.02
N LEU A 140 5.83 -33.15 -7.23
CA LEU A 140 5.68 -32.13 -8.28
C LEU A 140 6.43 -30.84 -7.97
N VAL A 141 6.63 -30.51 -6.69
CA VAL A 141 7.54 -29.41 -6.34
C VAL A 141 8.92 -29.71 -6.90
N ARG A 142 9.46 -30.90 -6.64
CA ARG A 142 10.81 -31.31 -7.10
C ARG A 142 10.91 -31.46 -8.62
N GLU A 143 9.87 -31.99 -9.27
CA GLU A 143 9.89 -32.30 -10.70
C GLU A 143 9.55 -31.08 -11.58
N ILE A 144 8.66 -30.20 -11.12
CA ILE A 144 8.12 -29.10 -11.95
C ILE A 144 8.57 -27.74 -11.41
N THR A 145 8.36 -27.49 -10.12
CA THR A 145 8.49 -26.14 -9.55
C THR A 145 9.95 -25.75 -9.34
N THR A 146 10.71 -26.58 -8.63
CA THR A 146 12.13 -26.36 -8.33
C THR A 146 12.99 -26.10 -9.57
N PRO A 147 12.91 -26.89 -10.67
CA PRO A 147 13.71 -26.63 -11.86
C PRO A 147 13.24 -25.41 -12.67
N SER A 148 11.95 -25.07 -12.62
CA SER A 148 11.37 -24.01 -13.47
C SER A 148 11.37 -22.62 -12.81
N LEU A 149 11.30 -22.57 -11.48
CA LEU A 149 11.12 -21.33 -10.72
C LEU A 149 12.31 -20.35 -10.85
N PRO A 150 13.59 -20.76 -10.87
CA PRO A 150 14.71 -19.83 -11.10
C PRO A 150 14.62 -19.09 -12.44
N THR A 151 14.26 -19.82 -13.51
CA THR A 151 14.05 -19.23 -14.84
C THR A 151 12.84 -18.31 -14.84
N PHE A 152 11.77 -18.69 -14.14
CA PHE A 152 10.61 -17.83 -13.97
C PHE A 152 10.94 -16.51 -13.26
N ILE A 153 11.66 -16.55 -12.13
CA ILE A 153 12.10 -15.36 -11.39
C ILE A 153 12.95 -14.46 -12.29
N THR A 154 13.90 -15.04 -13.02
CA THR A 154 14.76 -14.31 -13.96
C THR A 154 13.94 -13.63 -15.06
N SER A 155 12.98 -14.34 -15.66
CA SER A 155 12.07 -13.78 -16.67
C SER A 155 11.23 -12.65 -16.10
N CYS A 156 10.67 -12.80 -14.90
CA CYS A 156 9.92 -11.75 -14.20
C CYS A 156 10.76 -10.49 -14.04
N LEU A 157 12.00 -10.63 -13.52
CA LEU A 157 12.90 -9.49 -13.35
C LEU A 157 13.24 -8.83 -14.70
N ASN A 158 13.50 -9.62 -15.76
CA ASN A 158 13.82 -9.07 -17.09
C ASN A 158 12.61 -8.41 -17.80
N LEU A 159 11.38 -8.74 -17.41
CA LEU A 159 10.19 -8.06 -17.90
C LEU A 159 10.13 -6.62 -17.38
N VAL A 160 10.43 -6.42 -16.10
CA VAL A 160 10.27 -5.12 -15.41
C VAL A 160 11.53 -4.28 -15.34
N SER A 161 12.70 -4.88 -15.52
CA SER A 161 14.00 -4.20 -15.43
C SER A 161 14.90 -4.49 -16.62
N VAL A 162 15.88 -3.63 -16.81
CA VAL A 162 17.01 -3.83 -17.72
C VAL A 162 18.19 -4.34 -16.91
N LYS A 163 18.96 -5.29 -17.47
CA LYS A 163 20.19 -5.75 -16.83
C LYS A 163 21.18 -4.58 -16.78
N PRO A 164 21.80 -4.34 -15.62
CA PRO A 164 22.84 -3.31 -15.50
C PRO A 164 24.04 -3.69 -16.36
N ILE A 165 24.67 -2.70 -17.00
CA ILE A 165 25.82 -2.92 -17.90
C ILE A 165 27.12 -3.16 -17.11
N ASP A 166 27.26 -2.66 -15.88
CA ASP A 166 28.44 -2.90 -15.03
C ASP A 166 28.09 -2.69 -13.56
N GLY A 167 28.14 -3.72 -12.70
CA GLY A 167 28.12 -3.63 -11.21
C GLY A 167 26.96 -2.91 -10.51
N GLN A 168 26.05 -2.26 -11.24
CA GLN A 168 24.98 -1.40 -10.72
C GLN A 168 23.71 -2.18 -10.40
N ALA A 169 22.80 -1.57 -9.64
CA ALA A 169 21.46 -2.14 -9.41
C ALA A 169 20.64 -2.19 -10.71
N ARG A 170 19.73 -3.16 -10.82
CA ARG A 170 18.80 -3.29 -11.96
C ARG A 170 17.99 -2.01 -12.11
N GLN A 171 17.99 -1.42 -13.32
CA GLN A 171 17.19 -0.24 -13.61
C GLN A 171 15.78 -0.63 -14.07
N LEU A 172 14.77 -0.05 -13.44
CA LEU A 172 13.37 -0.26 -13.82
C LEU A 172 13.10 0.32 -15.21
N LYS A 173 12.35 -0.43 -16.03
CA LYS A 173 11.84 0.10 -17.29
C LYS A 173 10.80 1.17 -16.98
N ARG A 174 10.93 2.34 -17.62
CA ARG A 174 9.97 3.44 -17.49
C ARG A 174 8.56 2.96 -17.80
N ILE A 175 7.61 3.18 -16.88
CA ILE A 175 6.17 2.88 -16.98
C ILE A 175 5.94 1.43 -17.45
N ASN A 176 6.01 0.47 -16.52
CA ASN A 176 5.81 -0.94 -16.84
C ASN A 176 4.48 -1.47 -16.26
N PRO A 177 3.46 -1.72 -17.10
CA PRO A 177 2.15 -2.19 -16.63
C PRO A 177 2.17 -3.61 -16.05
N LEU A 178 3.29 -4.34 -16.19
CA LEU A 178 3.48 -5.66 -15.58
C LEU A 178 4.10 -5.59 -14.19
N LEU A 179 4.59 -4.43 -13.73
CA LEU A 179 5.29 -4.29 -12.45
C LEU A 179 4.43 -4.77 -11.28
N ASP A 180 3.21 -4.25 -11.13
CA ASP A 180 2.26 -4.67 -10.10
C ASP A 180 1.97 -6.18 -10.15
N THR A 181 1.95 -6.76 -11.36
CA THR A 181 1.74 -8.21 -11.52
C THR A 181 2.96 -8.99 -11.02
N VAL A 182 4.17 -8.58 -11.40
CA VAL A 182 5.42 -9.23 -10.96
C VAL A 182 5.59 -9.13 -9.45
N LEU A 183 5.31 -7.97 -8.84
CA LEU A 183 5.39 -7.80 -7.39
C LEU A 183 4.40 -8.72 -6.65
N ARG A 184 3.17 -8.86 -7.16
CA ARG A 184 2.17 -9.81 -6.61
C ARG A 184 2.62 -11.25 -6.73
N VAL A 185 3.17 -11.64 -7.88
CA VAL A 185 3.70 -12.98 -8.11
C VAL A 185 4.81 -13.31 -7.12
N PHE A 186 5.75 -12.38 -6.90
CA PHE A 186 6.81 -12.60 -5.92
C PHE A 186 6.27 -12.69 -4.49
N LEU A 187 5.33 -11.83 -4.09
CA LEU A 187 4.67 -11.92 -2.78
C LEU A 187 3.94 -13.24 -2.56
N GLU A 188 3.38 -13.81 -3.62
CA GLU A 188 2.61 -15.06 -3.56
C GLU A 188 3.53 -16.30 -3.48
N LEU A 189 4.63 -16.31 -4.22
CA LEU A 189 5.53 -17.47 -4.33
C LEU A 189 6.66 -17.49 -3.30
N LEU A 190 7.18 -16.32 -2.91
CA LEU A 190 8.36 -16.22 -2.05
C LEU A 190 8.17 -16.93 -0.70
N PRO A 191 7.05 -16.75 0.03
CA PRO A 191 6.88 -17.40 1.33
C PRO A 191 6.90 -18.93 1.29
N HIS A 192 6.52 -19.52 0.15
CA HIS A 192 6.48 -20.97 -0.04
C HIS A 192 7.80 -21.53 -0.59
N HIS A 193 8.62 -20.69 -1.22
CA HIS A 193 9.89 -21.09 -1.84
C HIS A 193 11.08 -20.17 -1.48
N PRO A 194 11.29 -19.82 -0.19
CA PRO A 194 12.28 -18.81 0.20
C PRO A 194 13.71 -19.21 -0.19
N THR A 195 14.03 -20.51 -0.17
CA THR A 195 15.35 -21.03 -0.56
C THR A 195 15.65 -20.84 -2.05
N ILE A 196 14.64 -20.91 -2.92
CA ILE A 196 14.80 -20.69 -4.37
C ILE A 196 14.90 -19.19 -4.68
N PHE A 197 14.24 -18.34 -3.90
CA PHE A 197 14.34 -16.89 -4.04
C PHE A 197 15.65 -16.30 -3.49
N ARG A 198 16.30 -16.98 -2.54
CA ARG A 198 17.52 -16.49 -1.88
C ARG A 198 18.63 -16.00 -2.83
N PRO A 199 19.01 -16.69 -3.92
CA PRO A 199 20.04 -16.20 -4.84
C PRO A 199 19.65 -14.92 -5.59
N PHE A 200 18.37 -14.58 -5.62
CA PHE A 200 17.82 -13.41 -6.31
C PHE A 200 17.46 -12.26 -5.37
N SER A 201 17.61 -12.44 -4.04
CA SER A 201 17.14 -11.49 -3.03
C SER A 201 17.77 -10.10 -3.22
N SER A 202 19.06 -10.02 -3.49
CA SER A 202 19.77 -8.75 -3.75
C SER A 202 19.27 -8.04 -5.01
N GLN A 203 18.97 -8.80 -6.06
CA GLN A 203 18.44 -8.25 -7.31
C GLN A 203 17.01 -7.73 -7.13
N ILE A 204 16.19 -8.46 -6.37
CA ILE A 204 14.83 -8.03 -6.02
C ILE A 204 14.88 -6.80 -5.12
N HIS A 205 15.75 -6.79 -4.11
CA HIS A 205 15.97 -5.66 -3.21
C HIS A 205 16.36 -4.40 -3.98
N GLY A 206 17.39 -4.47 -4.84
CA GLY A 206 17.82 -3.34 -5.66
C GLY A 206 16.74 -2.81 -6.62
N LEU A 207 15.82 -3.69 -7.06
CA LEU A 207 14.70 -3.30 -7.92
C LEU A 207 13.60 -2.57 -7.15
N ILE A 208 13.27 -3.00 -5.93
CA ILE A 208 12.17 -2.44 -5.14
C ILE A 208 12.58 -1.24 -4.29
N LEU A 209 13.86 -1.07 -3.98
CA LEU A 209 14.34 -0.01 -3.09
C LEU A 209 13.92 1.41 -3.55
N PRO A 210 13.97 1.77 -4.85
CA PRO A 210 13.46 3.08 -5.29
C PRO A 210 11.92 3.20 -5.23
N LEU A 211 11.20 2.09 -5.00
CA LEU A 211 9.74 2.02 -5.02
C LEU A 211 9.10 2.02 -3.62
N ILE A 212 9.88 1.86 -2.54
CA ILE A 212 9.33 1.79 -1.17
C ILE A 212 8.93 3.17 -0.63
N ALA A 213 9.66 4.20 -1.04
CA ALA A 213 9.41 5.60 -0.67
C ALA A 213 9.66 6.52 -1.87
N PRO A 214 8.86 6.40 -2.96
CA PRO A 214 9.01 7.25 -4.11
C PRO A 214 8.63 8.69 -3.76
N PHE A 215 9.30 9.64 -4.39
CA PHE A 215 9.07 11.08 -4.23
C PHE A 215 9.26 11.78 -5.57
N GLY A 216 8.53 12.88 -5.81
CA GLY A 216 8.73 13.74 -6.98
C GLY A 216 8.37 13.11 -8.33
N VAL A 217 7.65 11.98 -8.34
CA VAL A 217 7.20 11.32 -9.57
C VAL A 217 5.69 11.27 -9.64
N SER A 218 5.11 12.28 -10.30
CA SER A 218 3.72 12.28 -10.73
C SER A 218 3.53 11.19 -11.82
N GLY A 219 3.14 9.98 -11.41
CA GLY A 219 2.48 9.02 -12.31
C GLY A 219 3.22 7.71 -12.69
N SER A 220 4.32 7.30 -12.04
CA SER A 220 4.98 6.03 -12.43
C SER A 220 4.47 4.79 -11.70
N LEU A 221 3.92 4.92 -10.48
CA LEU A 221 3.47 3.79 -9.66
C LEU A 221 2.13 4.08 -8.97
N SER A 222 1.18 3.14 -9.07
CA SER A 222 -0.10 3.24 -8.38
C SER A 222 0.11 3.16 -6.86
N ARG A 223 -0.81 3.70 -6.04
CA ARG A 223 -0.81 3.49 -4.58
C ARG A 223 -0.75 2.00 -4.21
N SER A 224 -1.40 1.16 -5.01
CA SER A 224 -1.32 -0.31 -4.91
C SER A 224 0.09 -0.82 -5.17
N GLY A 225 0.78 -0.31 -6.19
CA GLY A 225 2.15 -0.69 -6.54
C GLY A 225 3.16 -0.35 -5.44
N ILE A 226 3.07 0.84 -4.84
CA ILE A 226 3.92 1.23 -3.69
C ILE A 226 3.75 0.24 -2.55
N ARG A 227 2.50 -0.04 -2.17
CA ARG A 227 2.19 -1.01 -1.12
C ARG A 227 2.73 -2.41 -1.43
N LEU A 228 2.64 -2.86 -2.68
CA LEU A 228 3.19 -4.15 -3.10
C LEU A 228 4.73 -4.16 -2.97
N ALA A 229 5.41 -3.07 -3.32
CA ALA A 229 6.86 -2.95 -3.17
C ALA A 229 7.28 -2.96 -1.70
N GLN A 230 6.59 -2.20 -0.84
CA GLN A 230 6.81 -2.20 0.61
C GLN A 230 6.62 -3.59 1.22
N ARG A 231 5.53 -4.28 0.87
CA ARG A 231 5.27 -5.65 1.32
C ARG A 231 6.35 -6.62 0.87
N LEU A 232 6.78 -6.50 -0.38
CA LEU A 232 7.82 -7.39 -0.91
C LEU A 232 9.15 -7.13 -0.20
N PHE A 233 9.48 -5.86 0.05
CA PHE A 233 10.66 -5.44 0.82
C PHE A 233 10.67 -6.10 2.20
N ILE A 234 9.55 -6.03 2.92
CA ILE A 234 9.42 -6.70 4.22
C ILE A 234 9.57 -8.21 4.04
N THR A 235 8.86 -8.83 3.09
CA THR A 235 8.82 -10.29 2.88
C THR A 235 10.20 -10.90 2.55
N LEU A 236 11.14 -10.12 2.01
CA LEU A 236 12.51 -10.60 1.71
C LEU A 236 13.26 -11.16 2.91
N HIS A 237 12.89 -10.79 4.16
CA HIS A 237 13.47 -11.38 5.37
C HIS A 237 13.37 -12.92 5.40
N GLN A 238 12.35 -13.49 4.75
CA GLN A 238 12.15 -14.95 4.69
C GLN A 238 13.22 -15.66 3.84
N CYS A 239 13.91 -14.94 2.96
CA CYS A 239 15.03 -15.47 2.19
C CYS A 239 16.30 -15.63 3.02
N ALA A 240 16.35 -15.12 4.25
CA ALA A 240 17.52 -15.21 5.12
C ALA A 240 17.96 -16.67 5.37
N PRO A 241 19.27 -16.95 5.52
CA PRO A 241 19.77 -18.27 5.86
C PRO A 241 19.49 -18.63 7.33
N LYS A 242 19.49 -19.95 7.65
CA LYS A 242 19.62 -20.47 9.03
C LYS A 242 18.70 -19.84 10.08
N ASN A 243 17.44 -19.56 9.75
CA ASN A 243 16.44 -18.95 10.64
C ASN A 243 16.78 -17.52 11.14
N THR A 244 17.71 -16.80 10.51
CA THR A 244 18.00 -15.39 10.84
C THR A 244 16.98 -14.40 10.26
N GLY A 245 15.82 -14.90 9.81
CA GLY A 245 14.77 -14.08 9.20
C GLY A 245 14.22 -13.02 10.17
N GLY A 246 14.10 -13.35 11.46
CA GLY A 246 13.69 -12.37 12.47
C GLY A 246 14.72 -11.24 12.67
N GLU A 247 16.00 -11.56 12.60
CA GLU A 247 17.09 -10.57 12.71
C GLU A 247 17.13 -9.65 11.48
N GLU A 248 17.01 -10.21 10.28
CA GLU A 248 16.94 -9.41 9.04
C GLU A 248 15.68 -8.54 8.99
N TRP A 249 14.54 -9.04 9.48
CA TRP A 249 13.32 -8.26 9.63
C TRP A 249 13.53 -7.07 10.57
N LEU A 250 14.11 -7.32 11.75
CA LEU A 250 14.38 -6.28 12.75
C LEU A 250 15.39 -5.25 12.23
N LYS A 251 16.43 -5.71 11.54
CA LYS A 251 17.43 -4.86 10.90
C LYS A 251 16.79 -3.95 9.86
N ALA A 252 15.94 -4.49 8.99
CA ALA A 252 15.23 -3.70 7.98
C ALA A 252 14.31 -2.67 8.63
N CYS A 253 13.55 -3.05 9.67
CA CYS A 253 12.70 -2.14 10.43
C CYS A 253 13.50 -1.00 11.08
N ARG A 254 14.63 -1.30 11.73
CA ARG A 254 15.53 -0.30 12.32
C ARG A 254 16.16 0.63 11.27
N SER A 255 16.55 0.09 10.12
CA SER A 255 17.03 0.91 9.00
C SER A 255 15.93 1.86 8.49
N THR A 256 14.67 1.43 8.47
CA THR A 256 13.54 2.30 8.15
C THR A 256 13.38 3.41 9.19
N ILE A 257 13.37 3.09 10.49
CA ILE A 257 13.33 4.11 11.57
C ILE A 257 14.48 5.12 11.41
N SER A 258 15.69 4.64 11.15
CA SER A 258 16.85 5.52 10.93
C SER A 258 16.70 6.40 9.69
N SER A 259 16.09 5.90 8.61
CA SER A 259 15.81 6.70 7.40
C SER A 259 14.73 7.75 7.66
N VAL A 260 13.71 7.45 8.47
CA VAL A 260 12.71 8.44 8.92
C VAL A 260 13.39 9.56 9.72
N HIS A 261 14.24 9.22 10.70
CA HIS A 261 14.99 10.24 11.46
C HIS A 261 15.86 11.10 10.54
N GLN A 262 16.66 10.49 9.65
CA GLN A 262 17.50 11.24 8.71
C GLN A 262 16.69 12.18 7.82
N THR A 263 15.56 11.70 7.29
CA THR A 263 14.67 12.52 6.45
C THR A 263 14.07 13.68 7.27
N SER A 264 13.68 13.41 8.52
CA SER A 264 13.14 14.42 9.45
C SER A 264 14.19 15.46 9.82
N ASP A 265 15.45 15.07 10.04
CA ASP A 265 16.55 16.00 10.33
C ASP A 265 16.71 17.05 9.22
N HIS A 266 16.55 16.64 7.96
CA HIS A 266 16.57 17.56 6.83
C HIS A 266 15.28 18.37 6.72
N LEU A 267 14.12 17.71 6.79
CA LEU A 267 12.80 18.32 6.57
C LEU A 267 12.45 19.36 7.64
N PHE A 268 12.81 19.12 8.89
CA PHE A 268 12.52 19.98 10.04
C PHE A 268 13.63 20.99 10.34
N ARG A 269 14.56 21.23 9.40
CA ARG A 269 15.67 22.19 9.61
C ARG A 269 15.23 23.62 9.93
N GLY A 270 13.99 23.99 9.59
CA GLY A 270 13.37 25.28 9.92
C GLY A 270 12.82 25.37 11.36
N VAL A 271 12.90 24.29 12.13
CA VAL A 271 12.37 24.14 13.49
C VAL A 271 13.51 23.77 14.42
N VAL A 272 13.53 24.39 15.61
CA VAL A 272 14.41 23.98 16.70
C VAL A 272 13.66 22.93 17.51
N GLU A 273 14.00 21.66 17.28
CA GLU A 273 13.36 20.53 17.94
C GLU A 273 13.77 20.47 19.42
N GLN A 274 12.80 20.45 20.33
CA GLN A 274 13.02 20.22 21.76
C GLN A 274 13.06 18.73 22.13
N TRP A 275 12.71 17.85 21.19
CA TRP A 275 12.78 16.41 21.36
C TRP A 275 14.22 15.92 21.37
N GLU A 276 14.54 15.00 22.29
CA GLU A 276 15.80 14.25 22.32
C GLU A 276 15.48 12.76 22.42
N SER A 277 15.99 11.96 21.47
CA SER A 277 15.77 10.51 21.47
C SER A 277 16.29 9.85 22.73
N VAL A 278 15.55 8.88 23.25
CA VAL A 278 16.07 7.99 24.31
C VAL A 278 17.23 7.13 23.79
N ASP A 279 17.29 6.85 22.48
CA ASP A 279 18.37 6.09 21.85
C ASP A 279 19.53 7.02 21.45
N THR A 280 20.68 6.79 22.07
CA THR A 280 21.90 7.59 21.84
C THR A 280 22.39 7.57 20.39
N THR A 281 22.02 6.55 19.60
CA THR A 281 22.42 6.46 18.20
C THR A 281 21.76 7.52 17.31
N PHE A 282 20.61 8.05 17.75
CA PHE A 282 19.86 9.13 17.09
C PHE A 282 20.16 10.51 17.67
N ARG A 283 20.88 10.61 18.80
CA ARG A 283 21.35 11.88 19.41
C ARG A 283 22.55 12.51 18.67
N ARG A 284 22.60 12.37 17.34
CA ARG A 284 23.75 12.85 16.56
C ARG A 284 23.74 14.38 16.52
N PRO A 285 24.90 15.03 16.67
CA PRO A 285 24.98 16.46 16.40
C PRO A 285 24.54 16.69 14.95
N SER A 286 23.58 17.59 14.76
CA SER A 286 23.11 17.99 13.44
C SER A 286 24.33 18.27 12.56
N ARG A 287 24.47 17.54 11.45
CA ARG A 287 25.50 17.85 10.45
C ARG A 287 25.35 19.32 10.06
N PRO A 288 26.43 20.07 9.79
CA PRO A 288 26.32 21.44 9.34
C PRO A 288 25.41 21.47 8.10
N LYS A 289 24.22 22.06 8.26
CA LYS A 289 23.22 22.15 7.20
C LYS A 289 23.58 23.38 6.37
N ASN A 290 23.68 23.21 5.06
CA ASN A 290 23.79 24.36 4.17
C ASN A 290 22.39 24.91 3.92
N TYR A 291 22.09 26.06 4.51
CA TYR A 291 20.80 26.74 4.40
C TYR A 291 20.67 27.53 3.09
N ASP A 292 21.77 27.74 2.35
CA ASP A 292 21.77 28.39 1.03
C ASP A 292 21.26 27.46 -0.08
N HIS A 293 21.09 26.16 0.21
CA HIS A 293 20.57 25.18 -0.73
C HIS A 293 19.15 24.71 -0.35
N PRO A 294 18.34 24.31 -1.36
CA PRO A 294 17.06 23.66 -1.12
C PRO A 294 17.22 22.47 -0.15
N VAL A 295 16.21 22.28 0.70
CA VAL A 295 16.17 21.14 1.63
C VAL A 295 16.34 19.83 0.87
N GLY A 296 17.12 18.90 1.41
CA GLY A 296 17.37 17.62 0.76
C GLY A 296 18.55 16.87 1.36
N ASP A 297 18.71 15.61 0.95
CA ASP A 297 19.85 14.77 1.32
C ASP A 297 20.90 14.77 0.20
N GLY A 298 22.18 14.89 0.59
CA GLY A 298 23.32 14.82 -0.35
C GLY A 298 23.79 13.40 -0.65
N HIS A 299 23.29 12.40 0.09
CA HIS A 299 23.71 11.01 0.03
C HIS A 299 22.53 10.05 0.25
N PRO A 300 22.62 8.80 -0.25
CA PRO A 300 21.63 7.77 0.06
C PRO A 300 21.47 7.57 1.58
N ASP A 301 20.23 7.33 2.00
CA ASP A 301 19.88 7.16 3.41
C ASP A 301 20.30 5.77 3.98
N ALA A 302 19.96 5.49 5.24
CA ALA A 302 20.22 4.21 5.90
C ALA A 302 19.60 2.98 5.20
N LEU A 303 18.58 3.17 4.37
CA LEU A 303 17.99 2.11 3.54
C LEU A 303 18.66 2.01 2.16
N GLY A 304 19.45 3.02 1.77
CA GLY A 304 20.00 3.17 0.42
C GLY A 304 19.00 3.80 -0.56
N SER A 305 17.97 4.49 -0.06
CA SER A 305 16.99 5.21 -0.88
C SER A 305 17.68 6.32 -1.70
N PRO A 306 17.14 6.67 -2.87
CA PRO A 306 17.67 7.77 -3.67
C PRO A 306 17.59 9.12 -2.95
N THR A 307 18.40 10.06 -3.43
CA THR A 307 18.45 11.44 -2.91
C THR A 307 17.24 12.26 -3.38
N TRP A 308 16.76 13.16 -2.54
CA TRP A 308 15.59 14.02 -2.78
C TRP A 308 15.92 15.48 -2.51
N GLN A 309 15.12 16.38 -3.09
CA GLN A 309 15.22 17.82 -2.87
C GLN A 309 13.83 18.46 -2.82
N GLY A 310 13.66 19.47 -1.96
CA GLY A 310 12.42 20.20 -1.73
C GLY A 310 11.52 19.61 -0.65
N ILE A 311 10.74 20.48 0.01
CA ILE A 311 9.85 20.13 1.13
C ILE A 311 8.83 19.06 0.71
N TYR A 312 8.22 19.22 -0.47
CA TYR A 312 7.22 18.28 -0.97
C TYR A 312 7.80 16.87 -1.17
N ALA A 313 8.94 16.75 -1.84
CA ALA A 313 9.60 15.46 -2.05
C ALA A 313 10.04 14.80 -0.72
N GLY A 314 10.55 15.60 0.22
CA GLY A 314 10.89 15.13 1.56
C GLY A 314 9.68 14.63 2.34
N THR A 315 8.56 15.34 2.25
CA THR A 315 7.28 14.94 2.87
C THR A 315 6.76 13.65 2.24
N GLU A 316 6.76 13.51 0.92
CA GLU A 316 6.35 12.26 0.25
C GLU A 316 7.23 11.08 0.66
N LYS A 317 8.55 11.28 0.73
CA LYS A 317 9.50 10.27 1.20
C LYS A 317 9.17 9.87 2.65
N LEU A 318 9.03 10.85 3.54
CA LEU A 318 8.76 10.63 4.95
C LEU A 318 7.42 9.92 5.19
N GLU A 319 6.36 10.35 4.53
CA GLU A 319 5.03 9.73 4.58
C GLU A 319 5.09 8.27 4.11
N ASN A 320 5.80 7.98 3.02
CA ASN A 320 5.92 6.61 2.52
C ASN A 320 6.78 5.72 3.43
N LEU A 321 7.80 6.26 4.10
CA LEU A 321 8.56 5.54 5.12
C LEU A 321 7.71 5.23 6.35
N LEU A 322 6.83 6.14 6.78
CA LEU A 322 5.85 5.89 7.84
C LEU A 322 4.87 4.79 7.44
N LYS A 323 4.36 4.82 6.20
CA LYS A 323 3.51 3.74 5.65
C LYS A 323 4.25 2.39 5.60
N LEU A 324 5.56 2.40 5.31
CA LEU A 324 6.38 1.19 5.36
C LEU A 324 6.48 0.66 6.81
N LEU A 325 6.66 1.51 7.82
CA LEU A 325 6.60 1.09 9.24
C LEU A 325 5.22 0.52 9.60
N THR A 326 4.14 1.12 9.09
CA THR A 326 2.78 0.59 9.26
C THR A 326 2.62 -0.79 8.62
N GLU A 327 3.20 -1.03 7.44
CA GLU A 327 3.20 -2.36 6.81
C GLU A 327 4.07 -3.36 7.60
N PHE A 328 5.19 -2.95 8.21
CA PHE A 328 5.97 -3.83 9.10
C PHE A 328 5.09 -4.37 10.24
N VAL A 329 4.32 -3.51 10.90
CA VAL A 329 3.46 -3.89 12.04
C VAL A 329 2.23 -4.71 11.62
N SER A 330 1.67 -4.42 10.44
CA SER A 330 0.42 -5.07 9.98
C SER A 330 0.63 -6.41 9.26
N MET A 331 1.81 -6.65 8.68
CA MET A 331 2.08 -7.87 7.93
C MET A 331 2.22 -9.10 8.82
N GLN A 332 1.69 -10.23 8.34
CA GLN A 332 1.88 -11.53 8.97
C GLN A 332 3.25 -12.10 8.60
N THR A 333 3.97 -12.60 9.58
CA THR A 333 5.25 -13.29 9.41
C THR A 333 5.09 -14.78 9.69
N SER A 334 5.90 -15.62 9.05
CA SER A 334 5.91 -17.07 9.28
C SER A 334 6.64 -17.46 10.58
N SER A 335 7.40 -16.53 11.16
CA SER A 335 8.12 -16.67 12.42
C SER A 335 7.87 -15.47 13.33
N THR A 336 8.05 -15.65 14.63
CA THR A 336 8.03 -14.54 15.60
C THR A 336 9.09 -13.49 15.25
N VAL A 337 8.73 -12.22 15.35
CA VAL A 337 9.61 -11.06 15.14
C VAL A 337 9.53 -10.15 16.36
N ALA A 338 10.65 -9.50 16.67
CA ALA A 338 10.69 -8.51 17.74
C ALA A 338 10.39 -7.11 17.15
N ILE A 339 9.27 -6.51 17.56
CA ILE A 339 8.89 -5.17 17.10
C ILE A 339 9.51 -4.13 18.05
N PRO A 340 10.34 -3.18 17.55
CA PRO A 340 10.97 -2.15 18.39
C PRO A 340 9.98 -1.02 18.72
N LEU A 341 8.92 -1.33 19.47
CA LEU A 341 7.84 -0.38 19.79
C LEU A 341 8.32 0.90 20.45
N GLY A 342 9.28 0.81 21.37
CA GLY A 342 9.86 2.00 22.02
C GLY A 342 10.48 2.98 21.01
N SER A 343 11.25 2.48 20.04
CA SER A 343 11.84 3.31 18.99
C SER A 343 10.79 3.89 18.04
N ILE A 344 9.70 3.15 17.76
CA ILE A 344 8.60 3.65 16.93
C ILE A 344 7.84 4.77 17.64
N LEU A 345 7.59 4.63 18.95
CA LEU A 345 6.89 5.63 19.76
C LEU A 345 7.74 6.87 20.03
N ASP A 346 9.05 6.70 20.21
CA ASP A 346 10.01 7.81 20.32
C ASP A 346 10.02 8.63 19.02
N LEU A 347 10.08 7.95 17.88
CA LEU A 347 9.98 8.57 16.57
C LEU A 347 8.64 9.27 16.34
N SER A 348 7.51 8.64 16.71
CA SER A 348 6.20 9.27 16.55
C SER A 348 6.06 10.50 17.46
N SER A 349 6.59 10.44 18.68
CA SER A 349 6.63 11.59 19.60
C SER A 349 7.41 12.76 19.00
N ARG A 350 8.56 12.50 18.36
CA ARG A 350 9.32 13.52 17.63
C ARG A 350 8.46 14.20 16.57
N LEU A 351 7.82 13.41 15.70
CA LEU A 351 7.02 13.93 14.60
C LEU A 351 5.83 14.76 15.09
N VAL A 352 5.16 14.32 16.16
CA VAL A 352 4.02 15.02 16.76
C VAL A 352 4.43 16.30 17.50
N SER A 353 5.68 16.41 17.96
CA SER A 353 6.16 17.63 18.62
C SER A 353 6.34 18.82 17.68
N VAL A 354 6.32 18.59 16.36
CA VAL A 354 6.47 19.63 15.35
C VAL A 354 5.08 20.08 14.88
N THR A 355 4.62 21.22 15.39
CA THR A 355 3.30 21.77 15.09
C THR A 355 3.40 23.15 14.48
N SER A 356 2.39 23.55 13.70
CA SER A 356 2.31 24.92 13.19
C SER A 356 2.09 25.90 14.34
N PRO A 357 2.77 27.07 14.36
CA PRO A 357 2.54 28.10 15.37
C PRO A 357 1.10 28.61 15.28
N SER A 358 0.34 28.52 16.39
CA SER A 358 -1.02 29.05 16.43
C SER A 358 -1.00 30.59 16.35
N SER A 359 -1.93 31.16 15.58
CA SER A 359 -2.03 32.61 15.37
C SER A 359 -2.56 33.37 16.61
N GLU A 360 -3.14 32.67 17.59
CA GLU A 360 -3.89 33.31 18.68
C GLU A 360 -3.03 33.56 19.93
N ASP A 361 -1.93 32.82 20.12
CA ASP A 361 -1.05 32.96 21.29
C ASP A 361 0.44 32.95 20.93
N ALA A 362 0.93 34.07 20.37
CA ALA A 362 2.36 34.28 20.09
C ALA A 362 3.28 34.18 21.33
N SER A 363 2.71 34.10 22.53
CA SER A 363 3.44 33.96 23.80
C SER A 363 3.56 32.50 24.31
N GLN A 364 2.86 31.55 23.68
CA GLN A 364 2.87 30.12 24.04
C GLN A 364 3.21 29.20 22.86
N CYS A 365 3.87 29.73 21.83
CA CYS A 365 4.37 28.89 20.74
C CYS A 365 5.46 27.96 21.29
N VAL A 366 5.15 26.66 21.42
CA VAL A 366 6.08 25.61 21.88
C VAL A 366 7.24 25.40 20.90
N THR A 367 7.03 25.77 19.63
CA THR A 367 7.98 25.51 18.54
C THR A 367 8.88 26.72 18.29
N ASP A 368 10.12 26.64 18.76
CA ASP A 368 11.17 27.61 18.44
C ASP A 368 11.55 27.48 16.95
N LEU A 369 11.64 28.62 16.26
CA LEU A 369 11.92 28.67 14.81
C LEU A 369 13.40 28.91 14.54
N ASN A 370 13.96 28.22 13.54
CA ASN A 370 15.32 28.49 13.11
C ASN A 370 15.36 29.77 12.24
N PRO A 371 16.06 30.85 12.67
CA PRO A 371 16.11 32.10 11.93
C PRO A 371 16.89 32.00 10.61
N GLU A 372 17.73 30.98 10.44
CA GLU A 372 18.54 30.74 9.24
C GLU A 372 17.70 30.21 8.06
N VAL A 373 16.44 29.82 8.30
CA VAL A 373 15.54 29.28 7.29
C VAL A 373 14.47 30.29 6.88
N GLY A 374 14.34 30.47 5.57
CA GLY A 374 13.35 31.36 4.96
C GLY A 374 11.91 31.07 5.42
N ARG A 375 11.08 32.11 5.41
CA ARG A 375 9.66 32.00 5.79
C ARG A 375 8.89 31.06 4.85
N GLU A 376 9.13 31.16 3.54
CA GLU A 376 8.43 30.35 2.52
C GLU A 376 8.66 28.84 2.72
N GLU A 377 9.87 28.43 3.08
CA GLU A 377 10.17 27.02 3.36
C GLU A 377 9.42 26.52 4.60
N ARG A 378 9.35 27.34 5.65
CA ARG A 378 8.60 27.02 6.87
C ARG A 378 7.10 26.94 6.61
N GLU A 379 6.54 27.89 5.87
CA GLU A 379 5.12 27.85 5.49
C GLU A 379 4.79 26.63 4.62
N SER A 380 5.71 26.26 3.71
CA SER A 380 5.58 25.03 2.92
C SER A 380 5.60 23.78 3.79
N LEU A 381 6.43 23.75 4.85
CA LEU A 381 6.44 22.66 5.83
C LEU A 381 5.11 22.58 6.58
N TRP A 382 4.59 23.71 7.06
CA TRP A 382 3.32 23.79 7.79
C TRP A 382 2.13 23.31 6.97
N ALA A 383 2.11 23.61 5.67
CA ALA A 383 1.07 23.11 4.77
C ALA A 383 1.07 21.58 4.65
N GLU A 384 2.24 20.93 4.80
CA GLU A 384 2.41 19.49 4.64
C GLU A 384 2.35 18.70 5.97
N LEU A 385 2.45 19.36 7.13
CA LEU A 385 2.40 18.69 8.45
C LEU A 385 1.16 17.82 8.67
N PRO A 386 -0.08 18.24 8.34
CA PRO A 386 -1.26 17.41 8.57
C PRO A 386 -1.16 16.05 7.87
N ARG A 387 -0.54 16.00 6.69
CA ARG A 387 -0.34 14.76 5.95
C ARG A 387 0.58 13.79 6.70
N LEU A 388 1.63 14.31 7.35
CA LEU A 388 2.54 13.52 8.17
C LEU A 388 1.86 13.04 9.46
N HIS A 389 1.12 13.93 10.14
CA HIS A 389 0.39 13.57 11.35
C HIS A 389 -0.70 12.51 11.10
N ILE A 390 -1.39 12.56 9.95
CA ILE A 390 -2.32 11.48 9.55
C ILE A 390 -1.57 10.14 9.42
N ALA A 391 -0.39 10.14 8.78
CA ALA A 391 0.40 8.91 8.64
C ALA A 391 0.88 8.37 10.00
N VAL A 392 1.21 9.26 10.95
CA VAL A 392 1.54 8.88 12.34
C VAL A 392 0.31 8.31 13.06
N LEU A 393 -0.86 8.95 12.98
CA LEU A 393 -2.10 8.44 13.57
C LEU A 393 -2.47 7.05 13.02
N ASP A 394 -2.32 6.84 11.71
CA ASP A 394 -2.53 5.53 11.08
C ASP A 394 -1.55 4.47 11.58
N LEU A 395 -0.28 4.84 11.84
CA LEU A 395 0.72 3.96 12.45
C LEU A 395 0.35 3.59 13.89
N LEU A 396 0.03 4.57 14.73
CA LEU A 396 -0.40 4.35 16.12
C LEU A 396 -1.64 3.46 16.19
N ARG A 397 -2.65 3.77 15.38
CA ARG A 397 -3.86 2.95 15.24
C ARG A 397 -3.52 1.52 14.87
N THR A 398 -2.67 1.32 13.87
CA THR A 398 -2.29 -0.01 13.40
C THR A 398 -1.56 -0.80 14.49
N ILE A 399 -0.68 -0.16 15.26
CA ILE A 399 -0.01 -0.80 16.41
C ILE A 399 -1.04 -1.31 17.42
N VAL A 400 -1.99 -0.46 17.81
CA VAL A 400 -3.03 -0.78 18.78
C VAL A 400 -3.95 -1.90 18.27
N GLU A 401 -4.43 -1.79 17.01
CA GLU A 401 -5.28 -2.82 16.38
C GLU A 401 -4.59 -4.17 16.27
N ARG A 402 -3.28 -4.20 15.95
CA ARG A 402 -2.53 -5.44 15.75
C ARG A 402 -2.13 -6.12 17.05
N LEU A 403 -1.83 -5.34 18.09
CA LEU A 403 -1.42 -5.87 19.40
C LEU A 403 -2.61 -6.11 20.34
N GLY A 404 -3.75 -5.46 20.11
CA GLY A 404 -4.94 -5.56 20.97
C GLY A 404 -4.59 -5.24 22.43
N LEU A 405 -5.00 -6.11 23.36
CA LEU A 405 -4.68 -5.98 24.79
C LEU A 405 -3.17 -5.98 25.10
N GLY A 406 -2.33 -6.47 24.20
CA GLY A 406 -0.87 -6.36 24.33
C GLY A 406 -0.35 -4.92 24.26
N SER A 407 -1.18 -3.95 23.85
CA SER A 407 -0.82 -2.53 23.76
C SER A 407 -1.11 -1.71 25.03
N ILE A 408 -1.61 -2.32 26.12
CA ILE A 408 -1.98 -1.59 27.36
C ILE A 408 -0.84 -0.71 27.87
N SER A 409 0.41 -1.18 27.82
CA SER A 409 1.59 -0.43 28.30
C SER A 409 1.92 0.82 27.49
N ILE A 410 1.44 0.90 26.24
CA ILE A 410 1.72 2.02 25.32
C ILE A 410 0.48 2.87 25.01
N ALA A 411 -0.72 2.36 25.35
CA ALA A 411 -1.98 2.97 24.98
C ALA A 411 -2.16 4.41 25.52
N GLN A 412 -1.66 4.70 26.72
CA GLN A 412 -1.67 6.05 27.28
C GLN A 412 -0.81 7.01 26.45
N SER A 413 0.39 6.59 26.04
CA SER A 413 1.26 7.41 25.18
C SER A 413 0.64 7.64 23.80
N CYS A 414 0.00 6.61 23.22
CA CYS A 414 -0.76 6.77 21.99
C CYS A 414 -1.92 7.78 22.14
N LEU A 415 -2.62 7.75 23.28
CA LEU A 415 -3.69 8.70 23.58
C LEU A 415 -3.16 10.13 23.67
N GLU A 416 -2.08 10.35 24.42
CA GLU A 416 -1.45 11.68 24.59
C GLU A 416 -0.99 12.26 23.25
N GLN A 417 -0.29 11.47 22.43
CA GLN A 417 0.11 11.90 21.09
C GLN A 417 -1.11 12.24 20.20
N THR A 418 -2.19 11.46 20.31
CA THR A 418 -3.44 11.72 19.56
C THR A 418 -4.10 13.02 19.99
N LEU A 419 -4.11 13.32 21.29
CA LEU A 419 -4.65 14.57 21.83
C LEU A 419 -3.84 15.78 21.34
N TRP A 420 -2.51 15.70 21.38
CA TRP A 420 -1.64 16.78 20.89
C TRP A 420 -1.84 17.10 19.41
N ILE A 421 -1.93 16.08 18.55
CA ILE A 421 -2.22 16.29 17.12
C ILE A 421 -3.59 16.97 16.95
N PHE A 422 -4.60 16.52 17.71
CA PHE A 422 -5.92 17.12 17.63
C PHE A 422 -5.91 18.59 18.06
N GLU A 423 -5.28 18.93 19.18
CA GLU A 423 -5.18 20.31 19.65
C GLU A 423 -4.49 21.23 18.63
N ALA A 424 -3.44 20.74 17.97
CA ALA A 424 -2.69 21.50 16.97
C ALA A 424 -3.44 21.68 15.64
N GLU A 425 -4.20 20.67 15.19
CA GLU A 425 -4.69 20.59 13.79
C GLU A 425 -6.17 20.19 13.64
N TYR A 426 -7.01 20.37 14.67
CA TYR A 426 -8.42 19.95 14.63
C TYR A 426 -9.23 20.58 13.47
N SER A 427 -8.81 21.72 12.93
CA SER A 427 -9.45 22.38 11.78
C SER A 427 -9.45 21.48 10.54
N ASN A 428 -8.45 20.62 10.39
CA ASN A 428 -8.34 19.69 9.28
C ASN A 428 -9.29 18.49 9.44
N ILE A 429 -10.22 18.33 8.49
CA ILE A 429 -11.23 17.26 8.49
C ILE A 429 -10.59 15.86 8.53
N HIS A 430 -9.50 15.64 7.79
CA HIS A 430 -8.85 14.34 7.72
C HIS A 430 -8.13 13.98 9.03
N ILE A 431 -7.58 14.96 9.74
CA ILE A 431 -7.04 14.78 11.09
C ILE A 431 -8.16 14.34 12.04
N ARG A 432 -9.31 15.02 12.04
CA ARG A 432 -10.46 14.62 12.88
C ARG A 432 -10.89 13.17 12.63
N ILE A 433 -11.03 12.78 11.37
CA ILE A 433 -11.35 11.38 11.01
C ILE A 433 -10.31 10.40 11.56
N ALA A 434 -9.02 10.69 11.39
CA ALA A 434 -7.94 9.83 11.85
C ALA A 434 -7.92 9.71 13.39
N VAL A 435 -8.07 10.83 14.10
CA VAL A 435 -8.19 10.90 15.56
C VAL A 435 -9.37 10.07 16.05
N TYR A 436 -10.56 10.23 15.46
CA TYR A 436 -11.75 9.47 15.85
C TYR A 436 -11.53 7.96 15.69
N LYS A 437 -10.87 7.53 14.62
CA LYS A 437 -10.53 6.12 14.41
C LYS A 437 -9.53 5.60 15.44
N VAL A 438 -8.49 6.37 15.77
CA VAL A 438 -7.50 5.98 16.79
C VAL A 438 -8.18 5.83 18.15
N LEU A 439 -9.02 6.78 18.55
CA LEU A 439 -9.75 6.70 19.81
C LEU A 439 -10.71 5.51 19.84
N ASN A 440 -11.42 5.21 18.75
CA ASN A 440 -12.25 4.01 18.65
C ASN A 440 -11.46 2.72 18.87
N THR A 441 -10.17 2.69 18.53
CA THR A 441 -9.30 1.53 18.78
C THR A 441 -8.70 1.50 20.18
N LEU A 442 -8.50 2.66 20.82
CA LEU A 442 -7.93 2.78 22.16
C LEU A 442 -8.97 2.58 23.27
N LEU A 443 -10.17 3.14 23.10
CA LEU A 443 -11.23 3.13 24.14
C LEU A 443 -11.58 1.74 24.66
N PRO A 444 -11.69 0.67 23.84
CA PRO A 444 -11.94 -0.67 24.35
C PRO A 444 -10.83 -1.22 25.25
N ILE A 445 -9.60 -0.67 25.16
CA ILE A 445 -8.41 -1.18 25.86
C ILE A 445 -8.20 -0.42 27.17
N ILE A 446 -8.22 0.91 27.12
CA ILE A 446 -7.93 1.76 28.28
C ILE A 446 -9.15 2.43 28.88
N GLY A 447 -10.23 2.61 28.12
CA GLY A 447 -11.43 3.37 28.51
C GLY A 447 -11.94 3.06 29.92
N PRO A 448 -12.18 1.79 30.29
CA PRO A 448 -12.71 1.43 31.61
C PRO A 448 -11.79 1.80 32.78
N SER A 449 -10.50 2.00 32.51
CA SER A 449 -9.48 2.35 33.51
C SER A 449 -9.15 3.84 33.55
N ILE A 450 -9.70 4.65 32.64
CA ILE A 450 -9.44 6.09 32.60
C ILE A 450 -10.10 6.77 33.80
N ILE A 451 -9.28 7.41 34.64
CA ILE A 451 -9.75 8.24 35.74
C ILE A 451 -10.23 9.61 35.24
N LYS A 452 -11.07 10.28 36.01
CA LYS A 452 -11.63 11.62 35.69
C LYS A 452 -10.65 12.63 35.06
N PRO A 453 -9.41 12.84 35.56
CA PRO A 453 -8.48 13.79 34.93
C PRO A 453 -8.03 13.37 33.52
N GLY A 454 -8.05 12.07 33.20
CA GLY A 454 -7.77 11.57 31.85
C GLY A 454 -8.96 11.68 30.88
N VAL A 455 -10.18 11.88 31.39
CA VAL A 455 -11.39 12.10 30.56
C VAL A 455 -11.50 13.56 30.12
N THR A 456 -11.06 14.52 30.95
CA THR A 456 -11.20 15.96 30.65
C THR A 456 -10.61 16.38 29.30
N PRO A 457 -9.41 15.92 28.88
CA PRO A 457 -8.85 16.26 27.58
C PRO A 457 -9.68 15.77 26.38
N LEU A 458 -10.45 14.69 26.55
CA LEU A 458 -11.32 14.17 25.49
C LEU A 458 -12.50 15.11 25.21
N ALA A 459 -12.84 16.04 26.10
CA ALA A 459 -14.03 16.89 25.97
C ALA A 459 -14.00 17.78 24.71
N SER A 460 -12.81 18.24 24.28
CA SER A 460 -12.66 19.01 23.03
C SER A 460 -13.01 18.14 21.81
N ILE A 461 -12.55 16.90 21.80
CA ILE A 461 -12.83 15.91 20.76
C ILE A 461 -14.32 15.54 20.76
N VAL A 462 -14.93 15.32 21.92
CA VAL A 462 -16.38 15.03 22.02
C VAL A 462 -17.20 16.18 21.45
N ARG A 463 -16.86 17.43 21.80
CA ARG A 463 -17.55 18.61 21.25
C ARG A 463 -17.40 18.68 19.72
N SER A 464 -16.20 18.44 19.20
CA SER A 464 -15.97 18.42 17.76
C SER A 464 -16.74 17.30 17.06
N ALA A 465 -16.79 16.10 17.64
CA ALA A 465 -17.54 14.97 17.08
C ALA A 465 -19.05 15.26 17.05
N CYS A 466 -19.58 15.90 18.11
CA CYS A 466 -20.96 16.37 18.12
C CYS A 466 -21.21 17.43 17.03
N GLN A 467 -20.31 18.41 16.89
CA GLN A 467 -20.41 19.44 15.84
C GLN A 467 -20.38 18.84 14.44
N ASP A 468 -19.53 17.84 14.19
CA ASP A 468 -19.42 17.16 12.89
C ASP A 468 -20.69 16.33 12.53
N LEU A 469 -21.51 15.96 13.53
CA LEU A 469 -22.79 15.27 13.33
C LEU A 469 -23.98 16.20 13.13
N LEU A 470 -23.90 17.43 13.64
CA LEU A 470 -24.97 18.41 13.48
C LEU A 470 -25.17 18.70 11.98
N PRO A 471 -26.42 18.81 11.51
CA PRO A 471 -26.66 19.31 10.17
C PRO A 471 -26.09 20.73 10.09
N SER A 472 -25.23 20.98 9.09
CA SER A 472 -24.66 22.31 8.84
C SER A 472 -25.81 23.32 8.86
N SER A 473 -25.88 24.13 9.90
CA SER A 473 -27.01 25.03 10.09
C SER A 473 -27.11 25.91 8.84
N MET A 474 -28.25 25.84 8.14
CA MET A 474 -28.66 26.94 7.29
C MET A 474 -28.53 28.21 8.13
N SER A 475 -27.71 29.14 7.64
CA SER A 475 -27.72 30.58 7.95
C SER A 475 -28.40 30.94 9.27
N ASN A 476 -27.60 31.31 10.28
CA ASN A 476 -28.09 32.12 11.40
C ASN A 476 -28.66 33.44 10.83
N ALA A 477 -29.94 33.41 10.48
CA ALA A 477 -30.81 34.57 10.36
C ALA A 477 -31.80 34.45 11.50
N VAL A 478 -31.39 34.91 12.68
CA VAL A 478 -32.32 35.35 13.71
C VAL A 478 -31.89 36.76 14.02
N ASP A 479 -32.71 37.69 13.52
CA ASP A 479 -32.67 39.12 13.76
C ASP A 479 -32.52 39.42 15.25
N ASP A 480 -31.48 40.17 15.60
CA ASP A 480 -31.45 40.90 16.86
C ASP A 480 -31.93 42.33 16.58
N ASN A 481 -33.20 42.57 16.93
CA ASN A 481 -33.83 43.88 16.88
C ASN A 481 -33.18 44.81 17.91
N GLN A 482 -32.38 45.79 17.46
CA GLN A 482 -32.07 46.98 18.27
C GLN A 482 -32.28 48.29 17.51
N HIS A 483 -33.45 48.85 17.78
CA HIS A 483 -33.77 50.25 18.09
C HIS A 483 -33.16 51.42 17.29
N LEU A 484 -34.09 52.18 16.73
CA LEU A 484 -33.97 53.47 16.05
C LEU A 484 -33.56 54.65 16.96
N ASN A 485 -32.62 55.46 16.47
CA ASN A 485 -32.51 56.93 16.62
C ASN A 485 -31.28 57.37 15.79
N GLY A 486 -31.21 58.38 14.93
CA GLY A 486 -32.11 59.43 14.45
C GLY A 486 -31.25 60.56 13.83
N LYS A 487 -31.44 60.86 12.54
CA LYS A 487 -31.10 62.09 11.76
C LYS A 487 -29.62 62.59 11.75
N SER A 488 -28.99 62.83 10.60
CA SER A 488 -29.23 64.01 9.71
C SER A 488 -28.46 63.90 8.38
N ALA A 489 -28.98 64.54 7.34
CA ALA A 489 -28.57 64.44 5.93
C ALA A 489 -27.44 65.40 5.48
N ALA A 490 -26.67 65.00 4.46
CA ALA A 490 -26.05 65.91 3.47
C ALA A 490 -25.73 65.16 2.14
N LYS A 491 -25.78 65.91 1.03
CA LYS A 491 -25.97 65.54 -0.39
C LYS A 491 -24.79 64.82 -1.11
N PRO A 492 -25.05 64.22 -2.29
CA PRO A 492 -24.11 63.34 -3.00
C PRO A 492 -23.19 64.08 -3.96
N ASN A 493 -21.95 63.59 -4.13
CA ASN A 493 -21.12 63.88 -5.29
C ASN A 493 -20.64 62.56 -5.92
N PRO A 494 -20.67 62.43 -7.27
CA PRO A 494 -20.30 61.22 -7.97
C PRO A 494 -18.82 61.31 -8.38
N THR A 495 -17.99 60.37 -7.95
CA THR A 495 -16.76 59.87 -8.62
C THR A 495 -15.79 59.34 -7.57
N THR A 496 -15.94 58.05 -7.26
CA THR A 496 -14.85 57.09 -7.01
C THR A 496 -15.54 55.76 -6.71
N SER A 497 -15.51 54.85 -7.67
CA SER A 497 -15.94 53.47 -7.45
C SER A 497 -14.99 52.82 -6.44
N ASN A 498 -15.41 52.74 -5.18
CA ASN A 498 -14.72 51.97 -4.15
C ASN A 498 -14.63 50.51 -4.59
N VAL A 499 -13.43 50.09 -5.00
CA VAL A 499 -13.11 48.69 -5.32
C VAL A 499 -13.38 47.79 -4.10
N ASP A 500 -13.30 48.34 -2.89
CA ASP A 500 -13.60 47.64 -1.63
C ASP A 500 -15.07 47.22 -1.47
N SER A 501 -16.01 47.87 -2.19
CA SER A 501 -17.41 47.43 -2.18
C SER A 501 -17.68 46.23 -3.08
N PHE A 502 -16.78 45.91 -4.02
CA PHE A 502 -16.81 44.69 -4.83
C PHE A 502 -16.06 43.53 -4.17
N LEU A 503 -15.13 43.82 -3.25
CA LEU A 503 -14.42 42.80 -2.48
C LEU A 503 -15.18 42.33 -1.23
N ASN A 504 -16.18 43.10 -0.78
CA ASN A 504 -17.07 42.72 0.32
C ASN A 504 -18.29 41.90 -0.14
N ILE A 505 -18.09 41.01 -1.11
CA ILE A 505 -19.00 39.87 -1.31
C ILE A 505 -18.74 38.95 -0.12
N ASN A 506 -19.75 38.80 0.75
CA ASN A 506 -19.80 37.83 1.84
C ASN A 506 -18.88 36.62 1.60
N HIS A 507 -17.75 36.56 2.30
CA HIS A 507 -16.85 35.40 2.37
C HIS A 507 -17.48 34.18 3.08
N LYS A 508 -18.80 34.02 2.99
CA LYS A 508 -19.59 32.89 3.49
C LYS A 508 -20.40 32.16 2.42
N ALA A 509 -20.17 32.44 1.14
CA ALA A 509 -20.79 31.65 0.07
C ALA A 509 -19.80 31.34 -1.06
N SER A 510 -19.49 30.05 -1.17
CA SER A 510 -19.00 29.36 -2.37
C SER A 510 -17.48 29.31 -2.63
N ILE A 511 -16.77 28.58 -1.78
CA ILE A 511 -15.99 27.39 -2.21
C ILE A 511 -16.26 26.31 -1.17
N ASP A 512 -17.47 25.74 -1.17
CA ASP A 512 -17.79 24.49 -0.47
C ASP A 512 -19.16 24.01 -0.96
N ALA A 513 -19.17 23.55 -2.21
CA ALA A 513 -20.02 22.43 -2.55
C ALA A 513 -19.18 21.16 -2.41
N GLU A 514 -18.49 21.01 -1.28
CA GLU A 514 -17.94 19.72 -0.90
C GLU A 514 -19.11 18.82 -0.51
N HIS A 515 -19.33 17.78 -1.30
CA HIS A 515 -20.12 16.63 -0.91
C HIS A 515 -19.82 16.31 0.56
N PRO A 516 -20.82 16.14 1.45
CA PRO A 516 -20.56 15.72 2.82
C PRO A 516 -19.72 14.44 2.75
N LEU A 517 -18.44 14.54 3.13
CA LEU A 517 -17.51 13.42 3.09
C LEU A 517 -18.13 12.29 3.93
N PRO A 518 -18.57 11.18 3.33
CA PRO A 518 -19.38 10.19 4.02
C PRO A 518 -18.65 9.54 5.21
N GLY A 519 -17.33 9.66 5.26
CA GLY A 519 -16.50 9.14 6.34
C GLY A 519 -16.51 9.94 7.64
N LEU A 520 -16.72 11.27 7.61
CA LEU A 520 -16.60 12.11 8.82
C LEU A 520 -17.74 11.84 9.80
N LYS A 521 -18.98 11.91 9.30
CA LYS A 521 -20.19 11.64 10.11
C LYS A 521 -20.19 10.23 10.68
N SER A 522 -19.81 9.24 9.87
CA SER A 522 -19.67 7.85 10.34
C SER A 522 -18.65 7.75 11.47
N ALA A 523 -17.44 8.27 11.27
CA ALA A 523 -16.37 8.19 12.27
C ALA A 523 -16.74 8.91 13.58
N ALA A 524 -17.42 10.06 13.49
CA ALA A 524 -17.91 10.79 14.65
C ALA A 524 -19.00 10.02 15.40
N ALA A 525 -19.98 9.44 14.69
CA ALA A 525 -21.04 8.62 15.31
C ALA A 525 -20.47 7.37 16.00
N ASP A 526 -19.53 6.69 15.35
CA ASP A 526 -18.84 5.53 15.91
C ASP A 526 -18.08 5.92 17.18
N LEU A 527 -17.37 7.07 17.16
CA LEU A 527 -16.65 7.57 18.33
C LEU A 527 -17.56 7.87 19.51
N LEU A 528 -18.66 8.62 19.30
CA LEU A 528 -19.59 8.93 20.39
C LEU A 528 -20.19 7.66 21.00
N THR A 529 -20.50 6.68 20.16
CA THR A 529 -20.99 5.37 20.62
C THR A 529 -19.95 4.66 21.49
N SER A 530 -18.69 4.62 21.04
CA SER A 530 -17.58 4.02 21.80
C SER A 530 -17.32 4.75 23.12
N LEU A 531 -17.36 6.08 23.13
CA LEU A 531 -17.18 6.89 24.34
C LEU A 531 -18.25 6.55 25.40
N LEU A 532 -19.52 6.48 24.99
CA LEU A 532 -20.63 6.11 25.87
C LEU A 532 -20.54 4.65 26.36
N THR A 533 -19.91 3.78 25.59
CA THR A 533 -19.79 2.34 25.90
C THR A 533 -18.64 2.03 26.84
N PHE A 534 -17.49 2.70 26.67
CA PHE A 534 -16.23 2.31 27.30
C PHE A 534 -15.71 3.27 28.37
N LEU A 535 -16.20 4.51 28.44
CA LEU A 535 -15.83 5.41 29.53
C LEU A 535 -16.65 5.08 30.79
N PRO A 536 -16.06 5.21 31.99
CA PRO A 536 -16.79 5.06 33.24
C PRO A 536 -17.85 6.16 33.37
N ALA A 537 -19.01 5.78 33.91
CA ALA A 537 -20.18 6.65 34.11
C ALA A 537 -19.95 7.78 35.13
#